data_AF-A0AAU9JIG3-F1
#
_entry.id   AF-A0AAU9JIG3-F1
#
_cell.length_a   1.000
_cell.length_b   1.000
_cell.length_c   1.000
_cell.angle_alpha   90.00
_cell.angle_beta   90.00
_cell.angle_gamma   90.00
#
_symmetry.space_group_name_H-M   'P 1'
#
loop_
_entity.id
_entity.type
_entity.pdbx_description
1 polymer ?
#
loop_
_entity_poly.entity_id
_entity_poly.type
_entity_poly.pdbx_seq_one_letter_code
_entity_poly.pdbx_strand_id
1 'polypeptide(L)'
;MIFKFALLFLAYFGSCDDDFDIPELGSSLKASYKLMHSYDGKNWEERGTITITSHGDKRRKPLISIKNHSFNKEKLDLDGLYYVGIYKDEDSKLLIQSAIRTCNLVAADLLDNVSVYLDLEKGQILAVNYQASLAGCAYSTSAAFPQTTMEVGMVKEALKPIYTLPKVEDPQEQQSFFRKYWWVFLIGFFIMMNSAGNPQAQGQGQAQG
;
A
#
# COMPACT_ATOMS: atom_id res chain seq x y z
N MET A 1 -32.46 2.31 -80.90
CA MET A 1 -33.49 2.53 -79.86
C MET A 1 -33.34 1.41 -78.82
N ILE A 2 -32.45 1.59 -77.84
CA ILE A 2 -32.24 0.64 -76.72
C ILE A 2 -31.95 1.49 -75.48
N PHE A 3 -32.78 1.31 -74.46
CA PHE A 3 -32.81 2.07 -73.20
C PHE A 3 -31.56 1.82 -72.34
N LYS A 4 -30.92 2.89 -71.86
CA LYS A 4 -29.98 2.85 -70.73
C LYS A 4 -30.73 3.14 -69.44
N PHE A 5 -30.96 2.11 -68.63
CA PHE A 5 -31.28 2.21 -67.22
C PHE A 5 -29.95 2.39 -66.46
N ALA A 6 -29.73 3.54 -65.84
CA ALA A 6 -28.64 3.75 -64.91
C ALA A 6 -29.26 3.90 -63.51
N LEU A 7 -29.10 2.84 -62.71
CA LEU A 7 -29.49 2.76 -61.31
C LEU A 7 -28.69 3.79 -60.50
N LEU A 8 -29.41 4.66 -59.78
CA LEU A 8 -28.86 5.58 -58.80
C LEU A 8 -28.65 4.80 -57.48
N PHE A 9 -27.40 4.48 -57.14
CA PHE A 9 -27.04 3.98 -55.81
C PHE A 9 -26.79 5.19 -54.89
N LEU A 10 -27.76 5.53 -54.05
CA LEU A 10 -27.57 6.43 -52.92
C LEU A 10 -26.91 5.65 -51.78
N ALA A 11 -25.60 5.81 -51.61
CA ALA A 11 -24.89 5.36 -50.42
C ALA A 11 -25.15 6.36 -49.28
N TYR A 12 -26.01 5.96 -48.35
CA TYR A 12 -26.28 6.67 -47.11
C TYR A 12 -25.14 6.32 -46.12
N PHE A 13 -24.09 7.15 -46.07
CA PHE A 13 -23.11 7.09 -44.98
C PHE A 13 -23.70 7.81 -43.78
N GLY A 14 -24.29 7.05 -42.85
CA GLY A 14 -24.60 7.55 -41.52
C GLY A 14 -23.29 7.76 -40.76
N SER A 15 -22.88 9.01 -40.59
CA SER A 15 -21.87 9.39 -39.61
C SER A 15 -22.47 9.18 -38.22
N CYS A 16 -22.03 8.15 -37.51
CA CYS A 16 -22.18 8.08 -36.06
C CYS A 16 -21.15 9.01 -35.43
N ASP A 17 -21.47 10.30 -35.40
CA ASP A 17 -20.86 11.23 -34.46
C ASP A 17 -21.54 10.99 -33.10
N ASP A 18 -21.10 9.93 -32.41
CA ASP A 18 -21.31 9.82 -30.98
C ASP A 18 -20.41 10.87 -30.33
N ASP A 19 -20.97 12.06 -30.09
CA ASP A 19 -20.43 13.05 -29.15
C ASP A 19 -20.46 12.44 -27.75
N PHE A 20 -19.48 11.56 -27.49
CA PHE A 20 -19.13 11.14 -26.15
C PHE A 20 -18.34 12.30 -25.54
N ASP A 21 -19.06 13.24 -24.94
CA ASP A 21 -18.52 14.27 -24.06
C ASP A 21 -17.75 13.58 -22.92
N ILE A 22 -16.46 13.33 -23.12
CA ILE A 22 -15.54 12.99 -22.04
C ILE A 22 -15.41 14.27 -21.21
N PRO A 23 -15.90 14.28 -19.95
CA PRO A 23 -15.74 15.46 -19.11
C PRO A 23 -14.24 15.75 -18.99
N GLU A 24 -13.84 17.01 -19.22
CA GLU A 24 -12.46 17.50 -19.22
C GLU A 24 -11.63 16.90 -18.06
N LEU A 25 -10.96 15.79 -18.34
CA LEU A 25 -10.12 15.08 -17.39
C LEU A 25 -8.67 15.38 -17.74
N GLY A 26 -8.18 16.56 -17.38
CA GLY A 26 -6.90 16.98 -17.94
C GLY A 26 -6.18 18.16 -17.30
N SER A 27 -6.51 18.60 -16.08
CA SER A 27 -5.60 19.51 -15.40
C SER A 27 -4.33 18.75 -15.02
N SER A 28 -3.21 19.09 -15.66
CA SER A 28 -1.91 18.55 -15.30
C SER A 28 -1.61 18.92 -13.84
N LEU A 29 -1.58 17.95 -12.94
CA LEU A 29 -1.34 18.19 -11.53
C LEU A 29 0.16 18.31 -11.29
N LYS A 30 0.59 19.48 -10.83
CA LYS A 30 1.99 19.74 -10.45
C LYS A 30 2.08 19.86 -8.94
N ALA A 31 2.84 18.97 -8.32
CA ALA A 31 3.12 18.97 -6.89
C ALA A 31 4.61 19.23 -6.63
N SER A 32 4.91 20.04 -5.62
CA SER A 32 6.27 20.37 -5.19
C SER A 32 6.48 19.88 -3.76
N TYR A 33 7.61 19.22 -3.52
CA TYR A 33 8.01 18.72 -2.21
C TYR A 33 9.45 19.13 -1.91
N LYS A 34 9.74 19.35 -0.63
CA LYS A 34 11.10 19.58 -0.16
C LYS A 34 11.77 18.24 0.11
N LEU A 35 12.95 18.05 -0.46
CA LEU A 35 13.83 16.94 -0.12
C LEU A 35 14.75 17.42 1.00
N MET A 36 14.59 16.82 2.17
CA MET A 36 15.44 17.06 3.33
C MET A 36 16.40 15.89 3.51
N HIS A 37 17.53 16.15 4.12
CA HIS A 37 18.42 15.09 4.60
C HIS A 37 18.80 15.29 6.06
N SER A 38 19.35 14.25 6.67
CA SER A 38 19.94 14.33 7.99
C SER A 38 21.10 13.35 8.11
N TYR A 39 22.16 13.79 8.78
CA TYR A 39 23.36 12.98 9.05
C TYR A 39 23.23 12.16 10.35
N ASP A 40 22.28 12.54 11.22
CA ASP A 40 22.09 11.97 12.56
C ASP A 40 20.64 11.54 12.85
N GLY A 41 19.72 11.81 11.91
CA GLY A 41 18.28 11.56 12.03
C GLY A 41 17.53 12.58 12.90
N LYS A 42 18.22 13.62 13.41
CA LYS A 42 17.66 14.64 14.32
C LYS A 42 17.69 16.02 13.69
N ASN A 43 18.83 16.40 13.13
CA ASN A 43 19.05 17.70 12.51
C ASN A 43 18.82 17.58 11.00
N TRP A 44 17.73 18.19 10.53
CA TRP A 44 17.30 18.11 9.14
C TRP A 44 17.69 19.38 8.39
N GLU A 45 18.34 19.20 7.24
CA GLU A 45 18.81 20.27 6.36
C GLU A 45 18.19 20.09 4.97
N GLU A 46 17.96 21.20 4.26
CA GLU A 46 17.37 21.16 2.92
C GLU A 46 18.39 20.62 1.92
N ARG A 47 18.10 19.45 1.36
CA ARG A 47 18.91 18.82 0.33
C ARG A 47 18.54 19.33 -1.06
N GLY A 48 17.26 19.56 -1.32
CA GLY A 48 16.78 19.92 -2.64
C GLY A 48 15.26 20.03 -2.76
N THR A 49 14.78 20.16 -3.99
CA THR A 49 13.35 20.23 -4.30
C THR A 49 12.95 19.17 -5.31
N ILE A 50 11.83 18.51 -5.06
CA ILE A 50 11.22 17.50 -5.92
C ILE A 50 9.99 18.13 -6.57
N THR A 51 9.91 18.07 -7.90
CA THR A 51 8.71 18.46 -8.64
C THR A 51 8.15 17.25 -9.35
N ILE A 52 6.89 16.92 -9.05
CA ILE A 52 6.14 15.83 -9.68
C ILE A 52 5.07 16.45 -10.57
N THR A 53 5.07 16.07 -11.85
CA THR A 53 4.09 16.54 -12.83
C THR A 53 3.32 15.34 -13.38
N SER A 54 2.01 15.32 -13.12
CA SER A 54 1.08 14.36 -13.70
C SER A 54 0.43 14.93 -14.96
N HIS A 55 0.25 14.08 -15.96
CA HIS A 55 -0.38 14.46 -17.25
C HIS A 55 -1.91 14.32 -17.25
N GLY A 56 -2.54 14.06 -16.09
CA GLY A 56 -3.98 13.80 -16.01
C GLY A 56 -4.39 12.38 -16.47
N ASP A 57 -3.57 11.73 -17.30
CA ASP A 57 -3.74 10.33 -17.70
C ASP A 57 -3.14 9.38 -16.64
N LYS A 58 -4.01 8.62 -15.96
CA LYS A 58 -3.64 7.61 -14.96
C LYS A 58 -2.75 6.48 -15.51
N ARG A 59 -2.70 6.30 -16.84
CA ARG A 59 -1.88 5.26 -17.49
C ARG A 59 -0.43 5.69 -17.70
N ARG A 60 -0.15 7.00 -17.66
CA ARG A 60 1.19 7.55 -17.87
C ARG A 60 1.90 7.72 -16.54
N LYS A 61 3.18 7.33 -16.49
CA LYS A 61 4.03 7.62 -15.33
C LYS A 61 4.21 9.14 -15.20
N PRO A 62 4.02 9.72 -14.01
CA PRO A 62 4.33 11.12 -13.75
C PRO A 62 5.80 11.42 -14.03
N LEU A 63 6.09 12.64 -14.49
CA LEU A 63 7.47 13.11 -14.58
C LEU A 63 7.94 13.58 -13.22
N ILE A 64 9.17 13.22 -12.87
CA ILE A 64 9.82 13.68 -11.66
C ILE A 64 11.12 14.39 -12.01
N SER A 65 11.35 15.51 -11.35
CA SER A 65 12.60 16.25 -11.45
C SER A 65 13.08 16.60 -10.05
N ILE A 66 14.39 16.51 -9.87
CA ILE A 66 15.08 16.81 -8.63
C ILE A 66 16.09 17.93 -8.87
N LYS A 67 16.13 18.88 -7.94
CA LYS A 67 17.17 19.91 -7.89
C LYS A 67 17.87 19.80 -6.55
N ASN A 68 19.16 19.45 -6.57
CA ASN A 68 20.00 19.40 -5.38
C ASN A 68 20.53 20.80 -5.06
N HIS A 69 20.48 21.19 -3.79
CA HIS A 69 20.88 22.52 -3.30
C HIS A 69 22.08 22.44 -2.35
N SER A 70 21.98 21.63 -1.28
CA SER A 70 22.99 21.59 -0.23
C SER A 70 23.42 20.18 0.13
N PHE A 71 24.70 20.02 0.45
CA PHE A 71 25.31 18.80 0.97
C PHE A 71 26.65 19.14 1.62
N ASN A 72 26.89 18.59 2.81
CA ASN A 72 28.16 18.72 3.50
C ASN A 72 28.72 17.33 3.81
N LYS A 73 29.74 16.95 3.03
CA LYS A 73 30.43 15.67 3.13
C LYS A 73 31.13 15.46 4.47
N GLU A 74 31.57 16.53 5.14
CA GLU A 74 32.34 16.45 6.39
C GLU A 74 31.47 16.01 7.58
N LYS A 75 30.14 16.16 7.47
CA LYS A 75 29.17 15.73 8.48
C LYS A 75 28.82 14.23 8.38
N LEU A 76 29.33 13.51 7.38
CA LEU A 76 29.01 12.10 7.15
C LEU A 76 29.66 11.22 8.23
N ASP A 77 28.82 10.55 9.01
CA ASP A 77 29.24 9.47 9.90
C ASP A 77 29.23 8.14 9.12
N LEU A 78 30.41 7.62 8.79
CA LEU A 78 30.60 6.43 7.96
C LEU A 78 30.04 5.15 8.59
N ASP A 79 30.07 5.05 9.92
CA ASP A 79 29.52 3.92 10.67
C ASP A 79 28.01 4.08 10.94
N GLY A 80 27.50 5.29 10.71
CA GLY A 80 26.11 5.68 10.93
C GLY A 80 25.18 5.46 9.74
N LEU A 81 24.01 6.08 9.85
CA LEU A 81 22.98 6.11 8.84
C LEU A 81 22.83 7.52 8.29
N TYR A 82 22.67 7.62 6.97
CA TYR A 82 22.28 8.83 6.28
C TYR A 82 20.79 8.76 5.96
N TYR A 83 20.07 9.81 6.33
CA TYR A 83 18.61 9.87 6.25
C TYR A 83 18.18 10.84 5.17
N VAL A 84 17.12 10.46 4.47
CA VAL A 84 16.45 11.29 3.47
C VAL A 84 14.97 11.34 3.82
N GLY A 85 14.40 12.53 3.78
CA GLY A 85 13.02 12.80 4.16
C GLY A 85 12.34 13.67 3.12
N ILE A 86 11.08 13.36 2.81
CA ILE A 86 10.26 14.19 1.94
C ILE A 86 9.30 14.98 2.82
N TYR A 87 9.30 16.29 2.62
CA TYR A 87 8.51 17.25 3.38
C TYR A 87 7.53 17.95 2.45
N LYS A 88 6.31 18.18 2.96
CA LYS A 88 5.34 19.01 2.25
C LYS A 88 5.76 20.48 2.35
N ASP A 89 5.74 21.20 1.24
CA ASP A 89 6.27 22.56 1.15
C ASP A 89 5.54 23.55 2.08
N GLU A 90 4.21 23.43 2.17
CA GLU A 90 3.33 24.31 2.94
C GLU A 90 3.53 24.20 4.46
N ASP A 91 3.59 22.97 4.99
CA ASP A 91 3.51 22.73 6.44
C ASP A 91 4.86 22.39 7.07
N SER A 92 5.91 22.23 6.27
CA SER A 92 7.22 21.71 6.70
C SER A 92 7.12 20.45 7.58
N LYS A 93 6.05 19.67 7.35
CA LYS A 93 5.79 18.42 8.06
C LYS A 93 6.46 17.29 7.30
N LEU A 94 7.22 16.47 8.03
CA LEU A 94 7.78 15.23 7.52
C LEU A 94 6.63 14.34 7.04
N LEU A 95 6.63 13.99 5.75
CA LEU A 95 5.68 13.05 5.18
C LEU A 95 6.20 11.63 5.37
N ILE A 96 7.41 11.39 4.90
CA ILE A 96 8.03 10.07 4.90
C ILE A 96 9.54 10.18 4.86
N GLN A 97 10.22 9.21 5.45
CA GLN A 97 11.67 9.12 5.46
C GLN A 97 12.14 7.72 5.09
N SER A 98 13.38 7.65 4.59
CA SER A 98 14.15 6.43 4.42
C SER A 98 15.58 6.68 4.87
N ALA A 99 16.31 5.61 5.14
CA ALA A 99 17.69 5.67 5.61
C ALA A 99 18.54 4.62 4.89
N ILE A 100 19.82 4.95 4.71
CA ILE A 100 20.85 4.02 4.21
C ILE A 100 22.08 4.13 5.09
N ARG A 101 22.92 3.09 5.11
CA ARG A 101 24.26 3.20 5.70
C ARG A 101 25.08 4.22 4.93
N THR A 102 25.71 5.14 5.65
CA THR A 102 26.52 6.20 5.05
C THR A 102 27.69 5.64 4.24
N CYS A 103 28.33 4.58 4.74
CA CYS A 103 29.41 3.90 4.01
C CYS A 103 28.99 3.42 2.60
N ASN A 104 27.71 3.04 2.40
CA ASN A 104 27.20 2.59 1.10
C ASN A 104 27.08 3.74 0.13
N LEU A 105 26.60 4.89 0.62
CA LEU A 105 26.51 6.11 -0.18
C LEU A 105 27.92 6.58 -0.62
N VAL A 106 28.89 6.48 0.28
CA VAL A 106 30.29 6.82 -0.01
C VAL A 106 30.93 5.82 -0.98
N ALA A 107 30.68 4.52 -0.81
CA ALA A 107 31.15 3.49 -1.73
C ALA A 107 30.62 3.65 -3.16
N ALA A 108 29.39 4.16 -3.28
CA ALA A 108 28.78 4.48 -4.56
C ALA A 108 29.23 5.82 -5.14
N ASP A 109 30.26 6.47 -4.59
CA ASP A 109 30.72 7.80 -4.98
C ASP A 109 29.61 8.87 -4.96
N LEU A 110 28.75 8.80 -3.94
CA LEU A 110 27.54 9.62 -3.78
C LEU A 110 26.52 9.48 -4.94
N LEU A 111 26.60 8.40 -5.73
CA LEU A 111 25.56 8.02 -6.70
C LEU A 111 24.40 7.36 -5.96
N ASP A 112 23.24 8.02 -5.96
CA ASP A 112 22.06 7.51 -5.28
C ASP A 112 20.80 7.54 -6.14
N ASN A 113 19.86 6.69 -5.74
CA ASN A 113 18.56 6.53 -6.38
C ASN A 113 17.46 6.67 -5.32
N VAL A 114 16.55 7.61 -5.58
CA VAL A 114 15.35 7.85 -4.76
C VAL A 114 14.12 7.42 -5.56
N SER A 115 13.49 6.33 -5.14
CA SER A 115 12.24 5.86 -5.74
C SER A 115 11.05 6.33 -4.91
N VAL A 116 10.13 7.09 -5.50
CA VAL A 116 8.91 7.55 -4.82
C VAL A 116 7.70 6.82 -5.36
N TYR A 117 6.87 6.31 -4.46
CA TYR A 117 5.65 5.60 -4.80
C TYR A 117 4.43 6.48 -4.54
N LEU A 118 3.60 6.64 -5.56
CA LEU A 118 2.43 7.50 -5.53
C LEU A 118 1.12 6.70 -5.53
N ASP A 119 0.14 7.25 -4.84
CA ASP A 119 -1.28 6.92 -5.02
C ASP A 119 -1.80 7.64 -6.26
N LEU A 120 -2.22 6.89 -7.29
CA LEU A 120 -2.73 7.46 -8.54
C LEU A 120 -4.12 8.11 -8.40
N GLU A 121 -4.89 7.74 -7.38
CA GLU A 121 -6.21 8.30 -7.15
C GLU A 121 -6.15 9.62 -6.41
N LYS A 122 -5.28 9.68 -5.39
CA LYS A 122 -5.15 10.85 -4.50
C LYS A 122 -3.98 11.76 -4.84
N GLY A 123 -3.04 11.31 -5.67
CA GLY A 123 -1.82 12.04 -5.99
C GLY A 123 -0.86 12.20 -4.80
N GLN A 124 -0.98 11.34 -3.78
CA GLN A 124 -0.19 11.43 -2.54
C GLN A 124 1.02 10.50 -2.59
N ILE A 125 2.12 10.91 -1.94
CA ILE A 125 3.29 10.05 -1.73
C ILE A 125 2.97 9.03 -0.64
N LEU A 126 3.08 7.74 -0.98
CA LEU A 126 2.82 6.61 -0.09
C LEU A 126 4.10 6.02 0.51
N ALA A 127 5.13 5.88 -0.32
CA ALA A 127 6.40 5.28 0.08
C ALA A 127 7.58 6.01 -0.58
N VAL A 128 8.73 6.00 0.11
CA VAL A 128 10.01 6.39 -0.47
C VAL A 128 10.99 5.25 -0.23
N ASN A 129 11.72 4.87 -1.27
CA ASN A 129 12.84 3.96 -1.18
C ASN A 129 14.10 4.72 -1.53
N TYR A 130 15.14 4.55 -0.71
CA TYR A 130 16.39 5.26 -0.88
C TYR A 130 17.55 4.28 -0.90
N GLN A 131 18.30 4.30 -2.00
CA GLN A 131 19.30 3.28 -2.31
C GLN A 131 20.55 3.93 -2.88
N ALA A 132 21.72 3.37 -2.55
CA ALA A 132 22.96 3.68 -3.24
C ALA A 132 23.06 2.83 -4.51
N SER A 133 23.74 3.35 -5.54
CA SER A 133 23.91 2.62 -6.81
C SER A 133 24.73 1.32 -6.64
N LEU A 134 25.60 1.29 -5.64
CA LEU A 134 26.47 0.16 -5.33
C LEU A 134 26.27 -0.31 -3.89
N ALA A 135 26.36 -1.62 -3.68
CA ALA A 135 26.34 -2.23 -2.36
C ALA A 135 27.78 -2.51 -1.90
N GLY A 136 28.15 -2.01 -0.71
CA GLY A 136 29.48 -2.15 -0.11
C GLY A 136 29.82 -0.94 0.74
N CYS A 137 30.83 -1.03 1.60
CA CYS A 137 31.30 0.12 2.37
C CYS A 137 32.64 0.61 1.83
N ALA A 138 32.79 1.93 1.75
CA ALA A 138 34.07 2.60 1.53
C ALA A 138 34.19 3.81 2.46
N TYR A 139 35.42 4.27 2.69
CA TYR A 139 35.72 5.38 3.60
C TYR A 139 36.03 6.69 2.86
N SER A 140 36.11 6.65 1.53
CA SER A 140 36.39 7.82 0.72
C SER A 140 35.54 7.82 -0.56
N THR A 141 35.24 9.03 -1.03
CA THR A 141 34.52 9.31 -2.27
C THR A 141 35.22 10.47 -2.97
N SER A 142 35.22 10.48 -4.29
CA SER A 142 35.75 11.56 -5.13
C SER A 142 34.71 12.68 -5.32
N ALA A 143 33.42 12.33 -5.26
CA ALA A 143 32.32 13.26 -5.42
C ALA A 143 32.25 14.30 -4.28
N ALA A 144 31.91 15.53 -4.66
CA ALA A 144 31.63 16.63 -3.75
C ALA A 144 30.14 16.71 -3.38
N PHE A 145 29.25 16.33 -4.31
CA PHE A 145 27.80 16.40 -4.15
C PHE A 145 27.15 15.08 -4.58
N PRO A 146 25.99 14.72 -4.00
CA PRO A 146 25.21 13.56 -4.43
C PRO A 146 24.68 13.73 -5.86
N GLN A 147 24.87 12.68 -6.65
CA GLN A 147 24.34 12.57 -8.00
C GLN A 147 23.08 11.72 -7.94
N THR A 148 21.96 12.42 -7.71
CA THR A 148 20.70 11.77 -7.40
C THR A 148 19.87 11.52 -8.64
N THR A 149 19.58 10.25 -8.85
CA THR A 149 18.56 9.80 -9.79
C THR A 149 17.25 9.61 -9.03
N MET A 150 16.14 9.93 -9.69
CA MET A 150 14.83 9.83 -9.06
C MET A 150 13.84 9.16 -10.00
N GLU A 151 13.08 8.22 -9.45
CA GLU A 151 12.09 7.46 -10.21
C GLU A 151 10.74 7.43 -9.50
N VAL A 152 9.68 7.33 -10.31
CA VAL A 152 8.31 7.21 -9.81
C VAL A 152 7.82 5.79 -9.99
N GLY A 153 7.57 5.13 -8.88
CA GLY A 153 6.79 3.91 -8.79
C GLY A 153 5.30 4.24 -8.70
N MET A 154 4.47 3.45 -9.40
CA MET A 154 3.02 3.50 -9.22
C MET A 154 2.62 2.24 -8.47
N VAL A 155 1.97 2.40 -7.32
CA VAL A 155 1.41 1.25 -6.60
C VAL A 155 0.19 0.79 -7.37
N LYS A 156 0.26 -0.39 -7.98
CA LYS A 156 -0.90 -1.05 -8.55
C LYS A 156 -1.51 -1.93 -7.49
N GLU A 157 -2.84 -1.94 -7.39
CA GLU A 157 -3.51 -2.96 -6.60
C GLU A 157 -3.06 -4.34 -7.09
N ALA A 158 -2.69 -5.20 -6.14
CA ALA A 158 -2.39 -6.57 -6.44
C ALA A 158 -3.61 -7.22 -7.11
N LEU A 159 -3.38 -8.08 -8.10
CA LEU A 159 -4.45 -8.86 -8.70
C LEU A 159 -5.15 -9.63 -7.59
N LYS A 160 -6.46 -9.38 -7.43
CA LYS A 160 -7.28 -10.17 -6.52
C LYS A 160 -7.18 -11.63 -6.96
N PRO A 161 -6.92 -12.56 -6.03
CA PRO A 161 -6.77 -13.96 -6.40
C PRO A 161 -8.04 -14.45 -7.07
N ILE A 162 -7.90 -15.13 -8.21
CA ILE A 162 -9.02 -15.70 -8.98
C ILE A 162 -9.76 -16.77 -8.15
N TYR A 163 -9.05 -17.37 -7.20
CA TYR A 163 -9.58 -18.37 -6.29
C TYR A 163 -9.63 -17.82 -4.88
N THR A 164 -10.79 -17.98 -4.22
CA THR A 164 -10.87 -17.83 -2.77
C THR A 164 -9.94 -18.87 -2.15
N LEU A 165 -8.98 -18.41 -1.34
CA LEU A 165 -8.24 -19.31 -0.48
C LEU A 165 -9.26 -20.14 0.31
N PRO A 166 -9.07 -21.47 0.42
CA PRO A 166 -9.93 -22.29 1.26
C PRO A 166 -9.95 -21.63 2.63
N LYS A 167 -11.16 -21.31 3.13
CA LYS A 167 -11.32 -20.85 4.51
C LYS A 167 -10.60 -21.86 5.37
N VAL A 168 -9.57 -21.43 6.08
CA VAL A 168 -8.99 -22.24 7.15
C VAL A 168 -10.14 -22.39 8.14
N GLU A 169 -10.78 -23.56 8.14
CA GLU A 169 -11.77 -23.90 9.14
C GLU A 169 -11.08 -23.73 10.49
N ASP A 170 -11.53 -22.76 11.28
CA ASP A 170 -10.95 -22.55 12.60
C ASP A 170 -11.05 -23.89 13.37
N PRO A 171 -9.95 -24.37 13.99
CA PRO A 171 -9.94 -25.65 14.70
C PRO A 171 -10.92 -25.71 15.90
N GLN A 172 -11.65 -24.62 16.17
CA GLN A 172 -12.74 -24.58 17.14
C GLN A 172 -14.04 -25.18 16.61
N GLU A 173 -14.30 -25.22 15.30
CA GLU A 173 -15.54 -25.81 14.76
C GLU A 173 -15.49 -27.35 14.69
N GLN A 174 -14.30 -27.95 14.77
CA GLN A 174 -14.11 -29.41 14.86
C GLN A 174 -14.00 -29.92 16.30
N GLN A 175 -14.39 -29.15 17.32
CA GLN A 175 -14.50 -29.71 18.68
C GLN A 175 -15.63 -30.75 18.72
N SER A 176 -15.26 -32.02 18.84
CA SER A 176 -16.15 -33.17 18.93
C SER A 176 -17.36 -32.89 19.84
N PHE A 177 -18.56 -33.23 19.35
CA PHE A 177 -19.85 -33.01 20.02
C PHE A 177 -19.82 -33.35 21.52
N PHE A 178 -19.12 -34.42 21.90
CA PHE A 178 -18.94 -34.82 23.30
C PHE A 178 -18.26 -33.76 24.16
N ARG A 179 -17.25 -33.04 23.66
CA ARG A 179 -16.59 -31.97 24.43
C ARG A 179 -17.51 -30.79 24.70
N LYS A 180 -18.39 -30.46 23.75
CA LYS A 180 -19.35 -29.34 23.88
C LYS A 180 -20.57 -29.70 24.71
N TYR A 181 -21.02 -30.96 24.67
CA TYR A 181 -22.31 -31.37 25.22
C TYR A 181 -22.24 -32.42 26.36
N TRP A 182 -21.06 -32.82 26.85
CA TRP A 182 -20.98 -33.82 27.94
C TRP A 182 -21.75 -33.42 29.21
N TRP A 183 -21.76 -32.14 29.56
CA TRP A 183 -22.54 -31.63 30.70
C TRP A 183 -24.05 -31.83 30.54
N VAL A 184 -24.58 -31.84 29.31
CA VAL A 184 -26.00 -32.07 29.04
C VAL A 184 -26.40 -33.50 29.41
N PHE A 185 -25.54 -34.48 29.12
CA PHE A 185 -25.77 -35.86 29.54
C PHE A 185 -25.73 -36.02 31.07
N LEU A 186 -24.83 -35.31 31.77
CA LEU A 186 -24.79 -35.34 33.23
C LEU A 186 -26.05 -34.74 33.86
N ILE A 187 -26.50 -33.58 33.37
CA ILE A 187 -27.72 -32.93 33.88
C ILE A 187 -28.94 -33.80 33.57
N GLY A 188 -29.04 -34.34 32.35
CA GLY A 188 -30.13 -35.24 31.96
C GLY A 188 -30.19 -36.50 32.83
N PHE A 189 -29.03 -37.10 33.11
CA PHE A 189 -28.93 -38.26 34.00
C PHE A 189 -29.31 -37.92 35.45
N PHE A 190 -28.86 -36.78 35.96
CA PHE A 190 -29.19 -36.33 37.32
C PHE A 190 -30.69 -36.06 37.49
N ILE A 191 -31.34 -35.42 36.50
CA ILE A 191 -32.80 -35.21 36.51
C ILE A 191 -33.52 -36.56 36.45
N MET A 192 -33.06 -37.50 35.62
CA MET A 192 -33.67 -38.82 35.50
C MET A 192 -33.59 -39.62 36.81
N MET A 193 -32.44 -39.61 37.51
CA MET A 193 -32.30 -40.27 38.81
C MET A 193 -33.15 -39.61 39.90
N ASN A 194 -33.29 -38.28 39.90
CA ASN A 194 -34.18 -37.59 40.83
C ASN A 194 -35.66 -37.82 40.52
N SER A 195 -36.03 -38.09 39.27
CA SER A 195 -37.40 -38.50 38.90
C SER A 195 -37.70 -39.99 39.12
N ALA A 196 -36.67 -40.84 39.10
CA ALA A 196 -36.82 -42.29 39.29
C ALA A 196 -36.74 -42.71 40.76
N GLY A 197 -36.39 -41.79 41.67
CA GLY A 197 -36.27 -42.02 43.10
C GLY A 197 -37.40 -41.45 43.94
N ASN A 198 -38.68 -41.83 43.69
CA ASN A 198 -39.65 -42.09 44.76
C ASN A 198 -40.97 -42.74 44.25
N PRO A 199 -41.19 -44.04 44.46
CA PRO A 199 -42.54 -44.59 44.55
C PRO A 199 -42.79 -45.15 45.95
N GLN A 200 -42.76 -44.33 47.00
CA GLN A 200 -43.27 -44.72 48.33
C GLN A 200 -43.66 -43.52 49.18
N ALA A 201 -44.81 -42.92 48.87
CA ALA A 201 -45.57 -42.10 49.83
C ALA A 201 -47.06 -42.05 49.48
N GLN A 202 -47.73 -43.20 49.33
CA GLN A 202 -49.18 -43.29 49.53
C GLN A 202 -49.61 -44.73 49.86
N GLY A 203 -49.90 -44.98 51.14
CA GLY A 203 -50.51 -46.21 51.63
C GLY A 203 -51.04 -46.00 53.05
N GLN A 204 -52.35 -45.78 53.17
CA GLN A 204 -53.09 -45.73 54.43
C GLN A 204 -53.11 -47.10 55.13
N GLY A 205 -53.06 -47.11 56.47
CA GLY A 205 -53.37 -48.28 57.31
C GLY A 205 -53.52 -47.89 58.79
N GLN A 206 -54.67 -48.24 59.38
CA GLN A 206 -55.23 -47.85 60.69
C GLN A 206 -54.62 -48.51 61.95
N ALA A 207 -54.75 -47.76 63.07
CA ALA A 207 -55.24 -48.14 64.42
C ALA A 207 -54.41 -48.93 65.48
N GLN A 208 -54.67 -48.51 66.73
CA GLN A 208 -54.61 -49.17 68.06
C GLN A 208 -53.29 -49.22 68.84
N GLY A 209 -53.38 -48.75 70.11
CA GLY A 209 -52.37 -48.86 71.17
C GLY A 209 -52.39 -47.66 72.10
#